data_AF-A0A4R1JWZ1-F1
#
_entry.id   AF-A0A4R1JWZ1-F1
#
_cell.length_a   1.000
_cell.length_b   1.000
_cell.length_c   1.000
_cell.angle_alpha   90.00
_cell.angle_beta   90.00
_cell.angle_gamma   90.00
#
_symmetry.space_group_name_H-M   'P 1'
#
loop_
_entity.id
_entity.type
_entity.pdbx_description
1 polymer ?
#
loop_
_entity_poly.entity_id
_entity_poly.type
_entity_poly.pdbx_seq_one_letter_code
_entity_poly.pdbx_strand_id
1 'polypeptide(L)'
;MAKKQINPMLRIIFLLLCSSSIIAQNKHVISKDLKWSEKTALSILNNYPKAWQIDGNEKPKWDYKMGFLLFSFEKLYQKTNDQKYLNYIKEYADEMIDSTGNIKKYDEKEYNIDYVNPGKILFNLYDKTKDNRYQKVIVQLRKQLENQPRTAIGGFWHKQIYPNQMWIDGLYMAEPFYTQYTVKYENGKSLDDIAKQFELVHDHLLDKKSGLPCQCWDESKQIAWANPETGTSPTVWGRGIGWYMMALVETLDYYPKKHPKQKELVSYLNQISKSVIEYKSSSGLWYQVADKPELKENYLEPSASAMIIYALAKGSDKGYLASNYKKIAQKSFDAFVKEFVKTDENGQVNILNVSPSVGLGGKPFRDGTNEYYITGKTKDNGSPALAAFLLSALELNK
;
A
#
# COMPACT_ATOMS: atom_id res chain seq x y z
N MET A 1 -63.48 -10.02 -67.57
CA MET A 1 -63.75 -11.26 -66.80
C MET A 1 -62.44 -12.03 -66.76
N ALA A 2 -61.79 -12.40 -65.67
CA ALA A 2 -62.19 -12.60 -64.28
C ALA A 2 -61.06 -12.14 -63.32
N LYS A 3 -61.46 -11.68 -62.13
CA LYS A 3 -60.60 -11.36 -60.98
C LYS A 3 -60.07 -12.65 -60.35
N LYS A 4 -58.80 -12.68 -59.92
CA LYS A 4 -58.29 -13.65 -58.93
C LYS A 4 -57.70 -12.90 -57.74
N GLN A 5 -58.23 -13.22 -56.57
CA GLN A 5 -57.81 -12.78 -55.23
C GLN A 5 -56.43 -13.30 -54.87
N ILE A 6 -55.65 -12.51 -54.12
CA ILE A 6 -54.66 -13.01 -53.16
C ILE A 6 -54.73 -12.15 -51.88
N ASN A 7 -54.74 -12.84 -50.73
CA ASN A 7 -54.96 -12.40 -49.34
C ASN A 7 -54.05 -11.27 -48.82
N PRO A 8 -54.48 -10.50 -47.80
CA PRO A 8 -53.60 -9.63 -47.04
C PRO A 8 -52.89 -10.43 -45.94
N MET A 9 -51.56 -10.56 -46.05
CA MET A 9 -50.71 -11.05 -44.96
C MET A 9 -50.36 -9.87 -44.04
N LEU A 10 -50.79 -10.05 -42.79
CA LEU A 10 -50.50 -9.29 -41.59
C LEU A 10 -48.98 -9.04 -41.43
N ARG A 11 -48.53 -7.79 -41.45
CA ARG A 11 -47.19 -7.40 -40.97
C ARG A 11 -47.34 -6.72 -39.62
N ILE A 12 -47.22 -7.49 -38.55
CA ILE A 12 -46.99 -6.97 -37.19
C ILE A 12 -45.48 -6.72 -37.06
N ILE A 13 -45.10 -5.44 -36.98
CA ILE A 13 -43.74 -5.04 -36.60
C ILE A 13 -43.70 -5.02 -35.08
N PHE A 14 -43.02 -6.01 -34.48
CA PHE A 14 -42.68 -6.00 -33.05
C PHE A 14 -41.49 -5.05 -32.85
N LEU A 15 -41.76 -3.84 -32.36
CA LEU A 15 -40.76 -2.94 -31.80
C LEU A 15 -40.42 -3.43 -30.38
N LEU A 16 -39.35 -4.21 -30.27
CA LEU A 16 -38.70 -4.52 -29.00
C LEU A 16 -37.98 -3.26 -28.51
N LEU A 17 -38.67 -2.45 -27.71
CA LEU A 17 -38.04 -1.44 -26.86
C LEU A 17 -37.34 -2.17 -25.72
N CYS A 18 -36.05 -2.48 -25.89
CA CYS A 18 -35.16 -2.80 -24.79
C CYS A 18 -35.00 -1.54 -23.91
N SER A 19 -35.83 -1.42 -22.88
CA SER A 19 -35.60 -0.51 -21.77
C SER A 19 -34.44 -1.05 -20.94
N SER A 20 -33.21 -0.65 -21.29
CA SER A 20 -32.09 -0.72 -20.37
C SER A 20 -32.33 0.27 -19.24
N SER A 21 -32.93 -0.20 -18.15
CA SER A 21 -32.92 0.51 -16.88
C SER A 21 -31.47 0.61 -16.41
N ILE A 22 -30.82 1.71 -16.75
CA ILE A 22 -29.61 2.14 -16.05
C ILE A 22 -30.06 2.43 -14.63
N ILE A 23 -29.86 1.47 -13.72
CA ILE A 23 -29.92 1.75 -12.30
C ILE A 23 -28.73 2.66 -12.03
N ALA A 24 -28.95 3.96 -12.09
CA ALA A 24 -28.04 4.91 -11.47
C ALA A 24 -28.00 4.54 -9.99
N GLN A 25 -26.90 3.92 -9.53
CA GLN A 25 -26.66 3.82 -8.10
C GLN A 25 -26.64 5.25 -7.57
N ASN A 26 -27.66 5.63 -6.82
CA ASN A 26 -27.67 6.87 -6.05
C ASN A 26 -26.48 6.81 -5.09
N LYS A 27 -25.35 7.39 -5.50
CA LYS A 27 -24.18 7.52 -4.63
C LYS A 27 -24.62 8.31 -3.41
N HIS A 28 -24.44 7.74 -2.23
CA HIS A 28 -24.84 8.40 -0.99
C HIS A 28 -24.06 9.70 -0.80
N VAL A 29 -24.78 10.78 -0.51
CA VAL A 29 -24.19 12.09 -0.19
C VAL A 29 -23.38 11.97 1.11
N ILE A 30 -22.13 12.42 1.06
CA ILE A 30 -21.21 12.43 2.20
C ILE A 30 -21.26 13.82 2.85
N SER A 31 -21.55 13.85 4.16
CA SER A 31 -21.63 15.12 4.89
C SER A 31 -20.31 15.89 4.87
N LYS A 32 -20.40 17.21 4.70
CA LYS A 32 -19.25 18.13 4.73
C LYS A 32 -18.64 18.26 6.12
N ASP A 33 -19.37 17.91 7.18
CA ASP A 33 -18.91 18.03 8.57
C ASP A 33 -18.03 16.84 9.01
N LEU A 34 -18.00 15.77 8.22
CA LEU A 34 -17.15 14.62 8.50
C LEU A 34 -15.68 14.96 8.33
N LYS A 35 -14.86 14.27 9.13
CA LYS A 35 -13.41 14.25 9.00
C LYS A 35 -12.98 13.67 7.66
N TRP A 36 -11.84 14.09 7.14
CA TRP A 36 -11.25 13.56 5.90
C TRP A 36 -11.10 12.05 5.96
N SER A 37 -10.69 11.49 7.10
CA SER A 37 -10.59 10.04 7.30
C SER A 37 -11.92 9.31 7.02
N GLU A 38 -13.03 9.80 7.57
CA GLU A 38 -14.36 9.22 7.35
C GLU A 38 -14.89 9.50 5.94
N LYS A 39 -14.69 10.72 5.41
CA LYS A 39 -15.08 11.07 4.03
C LYS A 39 -14.40 10.16 3.02
N THR A 40 -13.09 9.96 3.13
CA THR A 40 -12.33 9.07 2.24
C THR A 40 -12.82 7.64 2.35
N ALA A 41 -13.05 7.13 3.56
CA ALA A 41 -13.58 5.77 3.75
C ALA A 41 -14.96 5.59 3.09
N LEU A 42 -15.88 6.53 3.32
CA LEU A 42 -17.21 6.51 2.70
C LEU A 42 -17.13 6.64 1.18
N SER A 43 -16.18 7.43 0.65
CA SER A 43 -15.97 7.51 -0.79
C SER A 43 -15.47 6.22 -1.40
N ILE A 44 -14.59 5.51 -0.69
CA ILE A 44 -14.13 4.19 -1.12
C ILE A 44 -15.30 3.20 -1.11
N LEU A 45 -16.11 3.16 -0.05
CA LEU A 45 -17.28 2.27 0.04
C LEU A 45 -18.31 2.55 -1.07
N ASN A 46 -18.57 3.83 -1.37
CA ASN A 46 -19.53 4.24 -2.40
C ASN A 46 -19.03 3.92 -3.82
N ASN A 47 -17.74 4.08 -4.09
CA ASN A 47 -17.18 3.88 -5.44
C ASN A 47 -16.72 2.44 -5.68
N TYR A 48 -16.39 1.69 -4.63
CA TYR A 48 -15.88 0.32 -4.70
C TYR A 48 -16.62 -0.56 -3.68
N PRO A 49 -17.88 -0.95 -3.95
CA PRO A 49 -18.68 -1.77 -3.02
C PRO A 49 -17.98 -3.05 -2.56
N LYS A 50 -17.12 -3.63 -3.40
CA LYS A 50 -16.18 -4.69 -3.01
C LYS A 50 -14.76 -4.18 -3.06
N ALA A 51 -13.98 -4.38 -1.99
CA ALA A 51 -12.62 -3.85 -1.87
C ALA A 51 -11.72 -4.15 -3.08
N TRP A 52 -11.81 -5.37 -3.62
CA TRP A 52 -10.99 -5.78 -4.75
C TRP A 52 -11.25 -4.99 -6.03
N GLN A 53 -12.38 -4.28 -6.18
CA GLN A 53 -12.70 -3.47 -7.36
C GLN A 53 -11.86 -2.20 -7.47
N ILE A 54 -11.25 -1.77 -6.37
CA ILE A 54 -10.32 -0.64 -6.39
C ILE A 54 -9.19 -0.91 -7.39
N ASP A 55 -8.59 0.16 -7.91
CA ASP A 55 -7.60 0.11 -8.99
C ASP A 55 -8.08 -0.48 -10.32
N GLY A 56 -9.37 -0.83 -10.46
CA GLY A 56 -9.97 -1.34 -11.69
C GLY A 56 -9.74 -2.85 -11.89
N ASN A 57 -9.56 -3.64 -10.82
CA ASN A 57 -9.41 -5.08 -10.99
C ASN A 57 -10.74 -5.71 -11.42
N GLU A 58 -10.69 -6.55 -12.45
CA GLU A 58 -11.86 -7.28 -12.94
C GLU A 58 -12.24 -8.48 -12.06
N LYS A 59 -11.30 -8.95 -11.23
CA LYS A 59 -11.46 -10.15 -10.39
C LYS A 59 -10.75 -9.96 -9.04
N PRO A 60 -11.22 -10.64 -7.98
CA PRO A 60 -10.52 -10.65 -6.69
C PRO A 60 -9.07 -11.12 -6.82
N LYS A 61 -8.17 -10.47 -6.06
CA LYS A 61 -6.74 -10.78 -6.02
C LYS A 61 -6.22 -10.63 -4.59
N TRP A 62 -5.41 -11.60 -4.17
CA TRP A 62 -4.63 -11.52 -2.92
C TRP A 62 -3.39 -10.68 -3.19
N ASP A 63 -3.39 -9.41 -2.79
CA ASP A 63 -2.23 -8.55 -2.98
C ASP A 63 -2.08 -7.47 -1.90
N TYR A 64 -0.86 -6.98 -1.78
CA TYR A 64 -0.47 -5.98 -0.79
C TYR A 64 -1.26 -4.66 -0.88
N LYS A 65 -1.83 -4.33 -2.04
CA LYS A 65 -2.63 -3.11 -2.20
C LYS A 65 -3.92 -3.22 -1.41
N MET A 66 -4.57 -4.39 -1.49
CA MET A 66 -5.77 -4.66 -0.68
C MET A 66 -5.40 -4.77 0.79
N GLY A 67 -4.29 -5.44 1.12
CA GLY A 67 -3.77 -5.50 2.49
C GLY A 67 -3.56 -4.12 3.10
N PHE A 68 -2.96 -3.19 2.35
CA PHE A 68 -2.72 -1.83 2.81
C PHE A 68 -4.00 -0.99 2.92
N LEU A 69 -4.87 -1.04 1.91
CA LEU A 69 -6.16 -0.35 1.94
C LEU A 69 -6.98 -0.80 3.14
N LEU A 70 -7.17 -2.10 3.30
CA LEU A 70 -8.04 -2.64 4.36
C LEU A 70 -7.42 -2.48 5.74
N PHE A 71 -6.09 -2.40 5.84
CA PHE A 71 -5.42 -1.98 7.07
C PHE A 71 -5.83 -0.55 7.48
N SER A 72 -5.99 0.39 6.53
CA SER A 72 -6.50 1.74 6.85
C SER A 72 -7.93 1.71 7.40
N PHE A 73 -8.80 0.86 6.84
CA PHE A 73 -10.15 0.61 7.35
C PHE A 73 -10.13 -0.02 8.74
N GLU A 74 -9.16 -0.90 9.02
CA GLU A 74 -9.02 -1.53 10.33
C GLU A 74 -8.69 -0.49 11.40
N LYS A 75 -7.76 0.43 11.10
CA LYS A 75 -7.42 1.55 12.00
C LYS A 75 -8.62 2.47 12.20
N LEU A 76 -9.39 2.74 11.15
CA LEU A 76 -10.61 3.54 11.27
C LEU A 76 -11.67 2.83 12.14
N TYR A 77 -11.90 1.53 11.91
CA TYR A 77 -12.78 0.71 12.75
C TYR A 77 -12.36 0.73 14.22
N GLN A 78 -11.06 0.59 14.51
CA GLN A 78 -10.54 0.65 15.88
C GLN A 78 -10.83 2.00 16.55
N LYS A 79 -10.94 3.08 15.78
CA LYS A 79 -11.23 4.42 16.29
C LYS A 79 -12.73 4.71 16.45
N THR A 80 -13.55 4.26 15.50
CA THR A 80 -14.98 4.61 15.43
C THR A 80 -15.89 3.52 15.99
N ASN A 81 -15.41 2.28 16.06
CA ASN A 81 -16.17 1.07 16.32
C ASN A 81 -17.36 0.85 15.35
N ASP A 82 -17.32 1.50 14.18
CA ASP A 82 -18.39 1.37 13.18
C ASP A 82 -18.22 0.08 12.38
N GLN A 83 -19.18 -0.82 12.56
CA GLN A 83 -19.15 -2.18 12.03
C GLN A 83 -19.08 -2.25 10.50
N LYS A 84 -19.48 -1.20 9.77
CA LYS A 84 -19.40 -1.18 8.30
C LYS A 84 -17.97 -1.36 7.81
N TYR A 85 -16.99 -0.79 8.53
CA TYR A 85 -15.58 -0.88 8.17
C TYR A 85 -15.02 -2.28 8.43
N LEU A 86 -15.36 -2.90 9.57
CA LEU A 86 -14.97 -4.29 9.84
C LEU A 86 -15.62 -5.27 8.86
N ASN A 87 -16.88 -5.04 8.48
CA ASN A 87 -17.58 -5.86 7.50
C ASN A 87 -16.93 -5.78 6.11
N TYR A 88 -16.49 -4.60 5.69
CA TYR A 88 -15.79 -4.42 4.40
C TYR A 88 -14.46 -5.18 4.34
N ILE A 89 -13.71 -5.19 5.45
CA ILE A 89 -12.47 -5.98 5.59
C ILE A 89 -12.79 -7.48 5.53
N LYS A 90 -13.81 -7.91 6.29
CA LYS A 90 -14.24 -9.31 6.36
C LYS A 90 -14.72 -9.83 5.00
N GLU A 91 -15.49 -9.02 4.26
CA GLU A 91 -16.00 -9.39 2.94
C GLU A 91 -14.84 -9.73 1.98
N TYR A 92 -13.79 -8.90 1.94
CA TYR A 92 -12.61 -9.21 1.14
C TYR A 92 -11.90 -10.49 1.60
N ALA A 93 -11.69 -10.65 2.92
CA ALA A 93 -11.03 -11.84 3.45
C ALA A 93 -11.81 -13.12 3.11
N ASP A 94 -13.13 -13.11 3.24
CA ASP A 94 -13.99 -14.25 2.89
C ASP A 94 -14.09 -14.50 1.39
N GLU A 95 -14.00 -13.45 0.57
CA GLU A 95 -13.90 -13.60 -0.87
C GLU A 95 -12.57 -14.26 -1.27
N MET A 96 -11.49 -14.03 -0.52
CA MET A 96 -10.17 -14.55 -0.85
C MET A 96 -9.84 -15.90 -0.19
N ILE A 97 -10.46 -16.23 0.93
CA ILE A 97 -10.16 -17.42 1.74
C ILE A 97 -11.35 -18.39 1.66
N ASP A 98 -11.12 -19.56 1.07
CA ASP A 98 -12.17 -20.58 0.93
C ASP A 98 -12.56 -21.21 2.27
N SER A 99 -13.58 -22.08 2.27
CA SER A 99 -14.08 -22.75 3.47
C SER A 99 -13.06 -23.65 4.17
N THR A 100 -12.00 -24.06 3.46
CA THR A 100 -10.91 -24.87 4.00
C THR A 100 -9.73 -24.04 4.50
N GLY A 101 -9.79 -22.71 4.36
CA GLY A 101 -8.72 -21.80 4.77
C GLY A 101 -7.56 -21.75 3.78
N ASN A 102 -7.79 -21.97 2.49
CA ASN A 102 -6.80 -21.71 1.44
C ASN A 102 -7.08 -20.36 0.78
N ILE A 103 -5.99 -19.67 0.40
CA ILE A 103 -6.06 -18.38 -0.29
C ILE A 103 -6.22 -18.61 -1.81
N LYS A 104 -7.20 -17.98 -2.45
CA LYS A 104 -7.39 -18.04 -3.90
C LYS A 104 -6.16 -17.47 -4.64
N LYS A 105 -5.64 -18.22 -5.62
CA LYS A 105 -4.51 -17.83 -6.48
C LYS A 105 -3.23 -17.46 -5.73
N TYR A 106 -3.00 -18.12 -4.61
CA TYR A 106 -1.76 -18.05 -3.86
C TYR A 106 -0.98 -19.34 -4.11
N ASP A 107 0.30 -19.21 -4.48
CA ASP A 107 1.25 -20.32 -4.56
C ASP A 107 2.46 -19.99 -3.68
N GLU A 108 2.68 -20.82 -2.65
CA GLU A 108 3.80 -20.66 -1.72
C GLU A 108 5.17 -20.75 -2.42
N LYS A 109 5.25 -21.45 -3.57
CA LYS A 109 6.49 -21.60 -4.35
C LYS A 109 6.90 -20.34 -5.07
N GLU A 110 6.00 -19.36 -5.22
CA GLU A 110 6.37 -18.06 -5.77
C GLU A 110 7.23 -17.25 -4.78
N TYR A 111 7.21 -17.62 -3.49
CA TYR A 111 7.86 -16.91 -2.40
C TYR A 111 7.72 -15.39 -2.57
N ASN A 112 6.51 -14.94 -2.89
CA ASN A 112 6.27 -13.55 -3.20
C ASN A 112 5.96 -12.81 -1.90
N ILE A 113 6.87 -11.94 -1.45
CA ILE A 113 6.73 -11.25 -0.17
C ILE A 113 5.48 -10.36 -0.11
N ASP A 114 4.99 -9.88 -1.28
CA ASP A 114 3.77 -9.09 -1.38
C ASP A 114 2.52 -9.85 -0.89
N TYR A 115 2.53 -11.19 -0.92
CA TYR A 115 1.43 -12.02 -0.44
C TYR A 115 1.35 -12.09 1.09
N VAL A 116 2.38 -11.65 1.80
CA VAL A 116 2.38 -11.63 3.27
C VAL A 116 1.56 -10.45 3.80
N ASN A 117 1.60 -9.31 3.11
CA ASN A 117 1.03 -8.05 3.60
C ASN A 117 -0.48 -8.12 3.94
N PRO A 118 -1.35 -8.78 3.15
CA PRO A 118 -2.77 -8.87 3.50
C PRO A 118 -3.03 -9.80 4.68
N GLY A 119 -2.05 -10.59 5.13
CA GLY A 119 -2.14 -11.33 6.39
C GLY A 119 -2.34 -10.44 7.61
N LYS A 120 -1.94 -9.16 7.55
CA LYS A 120 -2.08 -8.20 8.68
C LYS A 120 -3.53 -8.01 9.11
N ILE A 121 -4.46 -7.93 8.17
CA ILE A 121 -5.88 -7.72 8.49
C ILE A 121 -6.54 -8.94 9.14
N LEU A 122 -5.91 -10.12 9.04
CA LEU A 122 -6.47 -11.36 9.55
C LEU A 122 -6.34 -11.48 11.08
N PHE A 123 -5.37 -10.82 11.71
CA PHE A 123 -5.18 -10.90 13.16
C PHE A 123 -6.41 -10.39 13.92
N ASN A 124 -6.89 -9.19 13.59
CA ASN A 124 -8.08 -8.63 14.23
C ASN A 124 -9.35 -9.37 13.79
N LEU A 125 -9.45 -9.80 12.54
CA LEU A 125 -10.59 -10.64 12.10
C LEU A 125 -10.67 -11.93 12.92
N TYR A 126 -9.55 -12.64 13.13
CA TYR A 126 -9.50 -13.81 13.98
C TYR A 126 -9.86 -13.47 15.43
N ASP A 127 -9.32 -12.38 15.98
CA ASP A 127 -9.61 -11.98 17.36
C ASP A 127 -11.10 -11.67 17.59
N LYS A 128 -11.78 -11.08 16.60
CA LYS A 128 -13.21 -10.73 16.66
C LYS A 128 -14.15 -11.89 16.36
N THR A 129 -13.80 -12.75 15.42
CA THR A 129 -14.71 -13.78 14.89
C THR A 129 -14.42 -15.18 15.40
N LYS A 130 -13.17 -15.43 15.82
CA LYS A 130 -12.63 -16.77 16.12
C LYS A 130 -12.76 -17.76 14.96
N ASP A 131 -12.86 -17.27 13.73
CA ASP A 131 -12.87 -18.11 12.53
C ASP A 131 -11.46 -18.67 12.26
N ASN A 132 -11.31 -19.98 12.46
CA ASN A 132 -10.04 -20.69 12.33
C ASN A 132 -9.45 -20.63 10.91
N ARG A 133 -10.23 -20.31 9.87
CA ARG A 133 -9.71 -20.11 8.51
C ARG A 133 -8.69 -18.98 8.48
N TYR A 134 -8.95 -17.88 9.19
CA TYR A 134 -8.03 -16.74 9.27
C TYR A 134 -6.74 -17.12 10.00
N GLN A 135 -6.83 -17.86 11.12
CA GLN A 135 -5.66 -18.34 11.85
C GLN A 135 -4.80 -19.26 10.98
N LYS A 136 -5.42 -20.17 10.23
CA LYS A 136 -4.73 -21.08 9.31
C LYS A 136 -3.92 -20.29 8.27
N VAL A 137 -4.50 -19.25 7.67
CA VAL A 137 -3.80 -18.39 6.70
C VAL A 137 -2.66 -17.61 7.36
N ILE A 138 -2.86 -17.08 8.57
CA ILE A 138 -1.78 -16.41 9.33
C ILE A 138 -0.59 -17.36 9.54
N VAL A 139 -0.84 -18.61 9.92
CA VAL A 139 0.22 -19.63 10.07
C VAL A 139 0.87 -19.97 8.72
N GLN A 140 0.08 -20.10 7.65
CA GLN A 140 0.59 -20.36 6.29
C GLN A 140 1.56 -19.27 5.82
N LEU A 141 1.21 -17.99 6.00
CA LEU A 141 2.06 -16.87 5.60
C LEU A 141 3.33 -16.77 6.47
N ARG A 142 3.24 -17.09 7.77
CA ARG A 142 4.43 -17.22 8.63
C ARG A 142 5.38 -18.32 8.13
N LYS A 143 4.83 -19.46 7.70
CA LYS A 143 5.61 -20.57 7.14
C LYS A 143 6.28 -20.18 5.82
N GLN A 144 5.63 -19.36 4.99
CA GLN A 144 6.29 -18.78 3.82
C GLN A 144 7.52 -17.97 4.25
N LEU A 145 7.41 -17.06 5.22
CA LEU A 145 8.56 -16.26 5.70
C LEU A 145 9.69 -17.11 6.29
N GLU A 146 9.36 -18.24 6.93
CA GLU A 146 10.35 -19.19 7.43
C GLU A 146 11.22 -19.78 6.30
N ASN A 147 10.59 -20.04 5.15
CA ASN A 147 11.22 -20.69 4.00
C ASN A 147 11.52 -19.72 2.85
N GLN A 148 11.29 -18.42 3.06
CA GLN A 148 11.52 -17.38 2.07
C GLN A 148 13.01 -17.38 1.73
N PRO A 149 13.38 -17.49 0.44
CA PRO A 149 14.78 -17.42 0.02
C PRO A 149 15.45 -16.14 0.47
N ARG A 150 16.75 -16.22 0.74
CA ARG A 150 17.53 -15.11 1.28
C ARG A 150 18.81 -14.88 0.51
N THR A 151 19.29 -13.65 0.53
CA THR A 151 20.65 -13.28 0.15
C THR A 151 21.66 -14.02 1.03
N ALA A 152 22.93 -14.06 0.63
CA ALA A 152 23.98 -14.73 1.40
C ALA A 152 24.12 -14.16 2.82
N ILE A 153 23.79 -12.88 3.01
CA ILE A 153 23.82 -12.20 4.32
C ILE A 153 22.45 -12.19 5.05
N GLY A 154 21.48 -12.98 4.58
CA GLY A 154 20.23 -13.26 5.30
C GLY A 154 19.05 -12.33 4.99
N GLY A 155 19.16 -11.47 3.98
CA GLY A 155 18.08 -10.58 3.56
C GLY A 155 17.04 -11.31 2.71
N PHE A 156 15.74 -11.09 2.93
CA PHE A 156 14.71 -11.74 2.13
C PHE A 156 14.82 -11.36 0.65
N TRP A 157 14.84 -12.36 -0.23
CA TRP A 157 14.55 -12.12 -1.64
C TRP A 157 13.14 -11.57 -1.75
N HIS A 158 12.94 -10.56 -2.59
CA HIS A 158 11.64 -9.95 -2.78
C HIS A 158 10.62 -10.97 -3.32
N LYS A 159 11.05 -11.80 -4.30
CA LYS A 159 10.27 -12.90 -4.89
C LYS A 159 11.19 -14.02 -5.37
N GLN A 160 10.67 -15.23 -5.55
CA GLN A 160 11.42 -16.32 -6.21
C GLN A 160 11.97 -15.91 -7.59
N ILE A 161 11.22 -15.08 -8.32
CA ILE A 161 11.60 -14.57 -9.65
C ILE A 161 12.63 -13.41 -9.62
N TYR A 162 12.96 -12.91 -8.43
CA TYR A 162 13.94 -11.84 -8.20
C TYR A 162 15.04 -12.35 -7.26
N PRO A 163 15.87 -13.31 -7.72
CA PRO A 163 16.92 -13.88 -6.89
C PRO A 163 17.94 -12.83 -6.46
N ASN A 164 18.42 -12.94 -5.23
CA ASN A 164 19.41 -12.06 -4.59
C ASN A 164 18.99 -10.60 -4.44
N GLN A 165 17.71 -10.28 -4.67
CA GLN A 165 17.22 -8.91 -4.67
C GLN A 165 16.41 -8.58 -3.42
N MET A 166 16.84 -7.58 -2.67
CA MET A 166 16.02 -6.91 -1.65
C MET A 166 15.41 -5.63 -2.23
N TRP A 167 14.12 -5.42 -1.98
CA TRP A 167 13.40 -4.22 -2.39
C TRP A 167 12.87 -3.54 -1.13
N ILE A 168 12.96 -2.20 -1.03
CA ILE A 168 12.47 -1.47 0.14
C ILE A 168 10.98 -1.68 0.41
N ASP A 169 10.19 -1.92 -0.65
CA ASP A 169 8.79 -2.33 -0.56
C ASP A 169 8.62 -3.53 0.38
N GLY A 170 9.50 -4.53 0.26
CA GLY A 170 9.44 -5.80 0.97
C GLY A 170 9.40 -5.66 2.50
N LEU A 171 10.04 -4.61 3.04
CA LEU A 171 9.99 -4.33 4.48
C LEU A 171 8.56 -4.07 4.96
N TYR A 172 7.77 -3.28 4.23
CA TYR A 172 6.37 -3.07 4.60
C TYR A 172 5.52 -4.31 4.36
N MET A 173 5.90 -5.14 3.38
CA MET A 173 5.14 -6.33 3.03
C MET A 173 5.23 -7.40 4.12
N ALA A 174 6.42 -7.61 4.69
CA ALA A 174 6.67 -8.67 5.67
C ALA A 174 6.77 -8.17 7.11
N GLU A 175 7.59 -7.16 7.40
CA GLU A 175 8.07 -6.93 8.78
C GLU A 175 6.98 -6.60 9.79
N PRO A 176 5.94 -5.78 9.49
CA PRO A 176 4.85 -5.56 10.43
C PRO A 176 4.06 -6.83 10.73
N PHE A 177 3.80 -7.67 9.72
CA PHE A 177 3.14 -8.96 9.89
C PHE A 177 4.01 -9.91 10.72
N TYR A 178 5.29 -10.00 10.38
CA TYR A 178 6.25 -10.89 11.02
C TYR A 178 6.43 -10.54 12.50
N THR A 179 6.56 -9.25 12.80
CA THR A 179 6.69 -8.74 14.17
C THR A 179 5.44 -9.03 14.99
N GLN A 180 4.25 -8.74 14.45
CA GLN A 180 3.00 -9.03 15.13
C GLN A 180 2.85 -10.54 15.40
N TYR A 181 3.15 -11.38 14.41
CA TYR A 181 3.11 -12.83 14.57
C TYR A 181 4.06 -13.31 15.66
N THR A 182 5.34 -12.95 15.56
CA THR A 182 6.38 -13.51 16.44
C THR A 182 6.18 -13.05 17.88
N VAL A 183 5.75 -11.81 18.11
CA VAL A 183 5.42 -11.31 19.46
C VAL A 183 4.19 -12.01 20.02
N LYS A 184 3.15 -12.22 19.20
CA LYS A 184 1.87 -12.80 19.66
C LYS A 184 1.96 -14.32 19.89
N TYR A 185 2.67 -15.05 19.05
CA TYR A 185 2.63 -16.52 19.02
C TYR A 185 3.96 -17.21 19.28
N GLU A 186 5.07 -16.47 19.26
CA GLU A 186 6.42 -17.06 19.32
C GLU A 186 7.32 -16.38 20.37
N ASN A 187 6.74 -15.65 21.31
CA ASN A 187 7.45 -14.92 22.37
C ASN A 187 8.60 -14.03 21.85
N GLY A 188 8.45 -13.48 20.65
CA GLY A 188 9.45 -12.58 20.06
C GLY A 188 10.69 -13.28 19.48
N LYS A 189 10.67 -14.60 19.25
CA LYS A 189 11.86 -15.37 18.83
C LYS A 189 12.57 -14.85 17.58
N SER A 190 11.86 -14.11 16.71
CA SER A 190 12.38 -13.65 15.42
C SER A 190 12.67 -12.14 15.36
N LEU A 191 12.64 -11.44 16.50
CA LEU A 191 12.81 -9.98 16.55
C LEU A 191 14.18 -9.51 16.02
N ASP A 192 15.26 -10.27 16.24
CA ASP A 192 16.57 -9.95 15.70
C ASP A 192 16.64 -10.13 14.17
N ASP A 193 15.99 -11.16 13.63
CA ASP A 193 15.88 -11.38 12.17
C ASP A 193 15.12 -10.24 11.49
N ILE A 194 14.01 -9.80 12.09
CA ILE A 194 13.25 -8.63 11.64
C ILE A 194 14.13 -7.38 11.62
N ALA A 195 14.87 -7.11 12.70
CA ALA A 195 15.77 -5.97 12.76
C ALA A 195 16.88 -6.06 11.70
N LYS A 196 17.39 -7.27 11.44
CA LYS A 196 18.40 -7.52 10.40
C LYS A 196 17.88 -7.13 9.01
N GLN A 197 16.60 -7.33 8.70
CA GLN A 197 16.04 -6.89 7.41
C GLN A 197 16.14 -5.36 7.23
N PHE A 198 15.85 -4.59 8.28
CA PHE A 198 16.02 -3.13 8.25
C PHE A 198 17.48 -2.71 8.19
N GLU A 199 18.36 -3.38 8.96
CA GLU A 199 19.81 -3.14 8.95
C GLU A 199 20.39 -3.33 7.54
N LEU A 200 20.05 -4.42 6.86
CA LEU A 200 20.50 -4.68 5.49
C LEU A 200 20.01 -3.62 4.51
N VAL A 201 18.78 -3.14 4.65
CA VAL A 201 18.29 -2.05 3.82
C VAL A 201 19.01 -0.73 4.11
N HIS A 202 19.25 -0.44 5.38
CA HIS A 202 19.99 0.74 5.80
C HIS A 202 21.42 0.73 5.25
N ASP A 203 22.11 -0.40 5.33
CA ASP A 203 23.53 -0.51 4.96
C ASP A 203 23.75 -0.55 3.44
N HIS A 204 22.81 -1.12 2.67
CA HIS A 204 23.01 -1.39 1.24
C HIS A 204 22.19 -0.51 0.30
N LEU A 205 21.02 0.00 0.70
CA LEU A 205 20.15 0.77 -0.20
C LEU A 205 20.24 2.28 0.02
N LEU A 206 20.78 2.77 1.14
CA LEU A 206 20.90 4.20 1.36
C LEU A 206 21.95 4.84 0.45
N ASP A 207 21.51 5.83 -0.33
CA ASP A 207 22.41 6.71 -1.04
C ASP A 207 23.16 7.60 -0.03
N LYS A 208 24.49 7.51 -0.03
CA LYS A 208 25.35 8.19 0.95
C LYS A 208 25.27 9.72 0.89
N LYS A 209 24.86 10.27 -0.26
CA LYS A 209 24.78 11.72 -0.47
C LYS A 209 23.49 12.30 0.10
N SER A 210 22.34 11.67 -0.20
CA SER A 210 21.02 12.13 0.20
C SER A 210 20.55 11.55 1.54
N GLY A 211 21.08 10.40 1.96
CA GLY A 211 20.55 9.61 3.07
C GLY A 211 19.19 8.98 2.78
N LEU A 212 18.74 8.97 1.51
CA LEU A 212 17.49 8.36 1.07
C LEU A 212 17.76 6.97 0.43
N PRO A 213 16.85 5.99 0.58
CA PRO A 213 17.01 4.68 -0.03
C PRO A 213 16.72 4.68 -1.55
N CYS A 214 17.59 4.04 -2.32
CA CYS A 214 17.27 3.50 -3.64
C CYS A 214 16.17 2.42 -3.52
N GLN A 215 15.41 2.15 -4.60
CA GLN A 215 14.32 1.17 -4.53
C GLN A 215 14.78 -0.27 -4.24
N CYS A 216 15.82 -0.73 -4.95
CA CYS A 216 16.25 -2.12 -4.94
C CYS A 216 17.76 -2.26 -4.76
N TRP A 217 18.17 -3.41 -4.26
CA TRP A 217 19.56 -3.88 -4.22
C TRP A 217 19.61 -5.34 -4.68
N ASP A 218 20.49 -5.63 -5.63
CA ASP A 218 20.86 -6.99 -6.04
C ASP A 218 22.25 -7.32 -5.47
N GLU A 219 22.31 -8.22 -4.49
CA GLU A 219 23.57 -8.66 -3.87
C GLU A 219 24.53 -9.26 -4.91
N SER A 220 24.00 -9.93 -5.94
CA SER A 220 24.79 -10.55 -7.01
C SER A 220 25.29 -9.56 -8.05
N LYS A 221 24.65 -8.37 -8.13
CA LYS A 221 24.91 -7.30 -9.10
C LYS A 221 24.83 -7.76 -10.56
N GLN A 222 24.08 -8.82 -10.84
CA GLN A 222 23.99 -9.42 -12.17
C GLN A 222 22.86 -8.84 -13.01
N ILE A 223 21.82 -8.30 -12.37
CA ILE A 223 20.70 -7.70 -13.10
C ILE A 223 21.09 -6.35 -13.70
N ALA A 224 20.67 -6.07 -14.93
CA ALA A 224 21.20 -4.94 -15.70
C ALA A 224 20.90 -3.54 -15.13
N TRP A 225 19.92 -3.39 -14.23
CA TRP A 225 19.68 -2.12 -13.54
C TRP A 225 20.60 -1.89 -12.34
N ALA A 226 21.26 -2.94 -11.84
CA ALA A 226 22.07 -2.87 -10.64
C ALA A 226 23.39 -2.16 -10.93
N ASN A 227 23.73 -1.20 -10.07
CA ASN A 227 25.04 -0.57 -10.10
C ASN A 227 26.14 -1.65 -9.87
N PRO A 228 27.19 -1.71 -10.70
CA PRO A 228 28.21 -2.76 -10.62
C PRO A 228 29.05 -2.72 -9.34
N GLU A 229 29.16 -1.57 -8.68
CA GLU A 229 29.90 -1.39 -7.43
C GLU A 229 29.03 -1.66 -6.21
N THR A 230 27.81 -1.11 -6.17
CA THR A 230 26.94 -1.14 -4.97
C THR A 230 25.84 -2.20 -5.04
N GLY A 231 25.42 -2.59 -6.24
CA GLY A 231 24.25 -3.44 -6.49
C GLY A 231 22.91 -2.69 -6.46
N THR A 232 22.90 -1.38 -6.22
CA THR A 232 21.66 -0.60 -6.04
C THR A 232 21.02 -0.21 -7.37
N SER A 233 19.69 -0.03 -7.35
CA SER A 233 18.94 0.59 -8.45
C SER A 233 19.24 2.09 -8.55
N PRO A 234 19.12 2.72 -9.73
CA PRO A 234 19.64 4.07 -9.94
C PRO A 234 18.71 5.21 -9.48
N THR A 235 17.48 4.90 -9.05
CA THR A 235 16.47 5.90 -8.68
C THR A 235 16.08 5.82 -7.20
N VAL A 236 16.05 6.97 -6.54
CA VAL A 236 15.44 7.18 -5.22
C VAL A 236 13.96 7.49 -5.41
N TRP A 237 13.13 6.46 -5.24
CA TRP A 237 11.71 6.52 -5.55
C TRP A 237 10.86 6.94 -4.34
N GLY A 238 10.04 7.98 -4.51
CA GLY A 238 9.25 8.59 -3.44
C GLY A 238 8.34 7.63 -2.67
N ARG A 239 7.51 6.83 -3.37
CA ARG A 239 6.62 5.87 -2.68
C ARG A 239 7.42 4.74 -2.01
N GLY A 240 8.60 4.41 -2.52
CA GLY A 240 9.53 3.48 -1.88
C GLY A 240 10.00 3.98 -0.50
N ILE A 241 10.37 5.25 -0.39
CA ILE A 241 10.67 5.90 0.90
C ILE A 241 9.45 5.80 1.83
N GLY A 242 8.25 6.06 1.28
CA GLY A 242 7.00 5.86 1.99
C GLY A 242 6.92 4.46 2.60
N TRP A 243 7.14 3.40 1.82
CA TRP A 243 7.08 2.03 2.34
C TRP A 243 8.08 1.78 3.46
N TYR A 244 9.30 2.30 3.32
CA TYR A 244 10.33 2.15 4.35
C TYR A 244 9.92 2.80 5.67
N MET A 245 9.42 4.05 5.62
CA MET A 245 8.97 4.75 6.82
C MET A 245 7.73 4.10 7.44
N MET A 246 6.76 3.66 6.61
CA MET A 246 5.60 2.90 7.06
C MET A 246 6.02 1.59 7.75
N ALA A 247 6.98 0.86 7.18
CA ALA A 247 7.48 -0.39 7.75
C ALA A 247 8.07 -0.20 9.14
N LEU A 248 8.86 0.88 9.32
CA LEU A 248 9.44 1.23 10.62
C LEU A 248 8.35 1.52 11.67
N VAL A 249 7.41 2.42 11.38
CA VAL A 249 6.38 2.81 12.37
C VAL A 249 5.38 1.69 12.67
N GLU A 250 5.05 0.83 11.69
CA GLU A 250 4.16 -0.32 11.92
C GLU A 250 4.85 -1.49 12.62
N THR A 251 6.14 -1.71 12.36
CA THR A 251 6.92 -2.74 13.07
C THR A 251 7.10 -2.34 14.53
N LEU A 252 7.44 -1.08 14.79
CA LEU A 252 7.63 -0.53 16.13
C LEU A 252 6.36 -0.56 17.01
N ASP A 253 5.17 -0.72 16.44
CA ASP A 253 3.93 -0.87 17.23
C ASP A 253 3.89 -2.19 18.02
N TYR A 254 4.54 -3.24 17.51
CA TYR A 254 4.58 -4.56 18.14
C TYR A 254 5.92 -4.85 18.81
N TYR A 255 6.97 -4.11 18.47
CA TYR A 255 8.33 -4.35 18.94
C TYR A 255 8.49 -4.02 20.44
N PRO A 256 8.96 -4.95 21.29
CA PRO A 256 9.07 -4.70 22.74
C PRO A 256 10.04 -3.56 23.07
N LYS A 257 9.60 -2.62 23.93
CA LYS A 257 10.37 -1.41 24.28
C LYS A 257 11.74 -1.66 24.91
N LYS A 258 11.92 -2.82 25.57
CA LYS A 258 13.18 -3.20 26.22
C LYS A 258 14.11 -4.01 25.32
N HIS A 259 13.67 -4.39 24.12
CA HIS A 259 14.50 -5.17 23.21
C HIS A 259 15.65 -4.31 22.65
N PRO A 260 16.91 -4.79 22.64
CA PRO A 260 18.06 -3.97 22.23
C PRO A 260 17.91 -3.34 20.83
N LYS A 261 17.44 -4.13 19.86
CA LYS A 261 17.21 -3.70 18.47
C LYS A 261 16.09 -2.64 18.31
N GLN A 262 15.27 -2.39 19.31
CA GLN A 262 14.22 -1.37 19.22
C GLN A 262 14.81 0.04 19.02
N LYS A 263 15.90 0.36 19.73
CA LYS A 263 16.58 1.66 19.60
C LYS A 263 17.20 1.85 18.22
N GLU A 264 17.67 0.76 17.62
CA GLU A 264 18.25 0.75 16.27
C GLU A 264 17.18 1.09 15.22
N LEU A 265 16.01 0.45 15.27
CA LEU A 265 14.88 0.78 14.39
C LEU A 265 14.40 2.24 14.57
N VAL A 266 14.35 2.73 15.82
CA VAL A 266 14.03 4.14 16.09
C VAL A 266 15.10 5.08 15.52
N SER A 267 16.39 4.70 15.58
CA SER A 267 17.48 5.46 14.96
C SER A 267 17.30 5.55 13.44
N TYR A 268 16.99 4.44 12.76
CA TYR A 268 16.71 4.43 11.33
C TYR A 268 15.54 5.33 10.96
N LEU A 269 14.46 5.31 11.76
CA LEU A 269 13.33 6.22 11.58
C LEU A 269 13.73 7.69 11.72
N ASN A 270 14.57 8.04 12.71
CA ASN A 270 15.05 9.41 12.88
C ASN A 270 15.93 9.86 11.70
N GLN A 271 16.83 8.99 11.22
CA GLN A 271 17.71 9.29 10.10
C GLN A 271 16.93 9.53 8.81
N ILE A 272 16.04 8.61 8.42
CA ILE A 272 15.22 8.80 7.22
C ILE A 272 14.29 10.01 7.36
N SER A 273 13.72 10.24 8.56
CA SER A 273 12.86 11.41 8.80
C SER A 273 13.62 12.72 8.65
N LYS A 274 14.92 12.76 8.97
CA LYS A 274 15.75 13.95 8.71
C LYS A 274 15.94 14.13 7.20
N SER A 275 16.40 13.09 6.49
CA SER A 275 16.68 13.16 5.06
C SER A 275 15.46 13.55 4.24
N VAL A 276 14.27 13.00 4.51
CA VAL A 276 13.06 13.39 3.76
C VAL A 276 12.69 14.86 3.95
N ILE A 277 13.01 15.48 5.08
CA ILE A 277 12.74 16.91 5.29
C ILE A 277 13.67 17.79 4.45
N GLU A 278 14.92 17.37 4.25
CA GLU A 278 15.89 18.07 3.40
C GLU A 278 15.44 18.10 1.93
N TYR A 279 14.76 17.05 1.48
CA TYR A 279 14.23 16.92 0.11
C TYR A 279 12.74 17.28 -0.02
N LYS A 280 12.17 17.96 0.98
CA LYS A 280 10.77 18.40 0.91
C LYS A 280 10.63 19.58 -0.06
N SER A 281 9.61 19.54 -0.92
CA SER A 281 9.32 20.64 -1.83
C SER A 281 8.91 21.92 -1.10
N SER A 282 8.94 23.04 -1.82
CA SER A 282 8.45 24.34 -1.31
C SER A 282 6.96 24.33 -0.95
N SER A 283 6.14 23.50 -1.62
CA SER A 283 4.74 23.28 -1.25
C SER A 283 4.58 22.41 0.00
N GLY A 284 5.64 21.71 0.41
CA GLY A 284 5.63 20.84 1.58
C GLY A 284 5.34 19.37 1.29
N LEU A 285 5.51 18.93 0.05
CA LEU A 285 5.22 17.58 -0.44
C LEU A 285 6.49 16.94 -1.03
N TRP A 286 6.40 15.69 -1.51
CA TRP A 286 7.55 14.93 -1.98
C TRP A 286 7.37 14.46 -3.42
N TYR A 287 8.49 14.41 -4.15
CA TYR A 287 8.53 14.08 -5.57
C TYR A 287 8.55 12.56 -5.84
N GLN A 288 8.13 12.16 -7.04
CA GLN A 288 8.23 10.78 -7.54
C GLN A 288 9.68 10.30 -7.58
N VAL A 289 10.58 11.11 -8.12
CA VAL A 289 12.04 10.95 -7.94
C VAL A 289 12.47 11.91 -6.85
N ALA A 290 12.68 11.39 -5.64
CA ALA A 290 12.64 12.19 -4.41
C ALA A 290 13.85 13.13 -4.26
N ASP A 291 15.02 12.70 -4.75
CA ASP A 291 16.29 13.41 -4.59
C ASP A 291 16.59 14.43 -5.71
N LYS A 292 15.72 14.53 -6.72
CA LYS A 292 15.92 15.36 -7.92
C LYS A 292 14.70 16.23 -8.24
N PRO A 293 14.34 17.19 -7.37
CA PRO A 293 13.23 18.11 -7.62
C PRO A 293 13.39 18.94 -8.91
N GLU A 294 14.63 19.13 -9.38
CA GLU A 294 14.99 19.83 -10.61
C GLU A 294 14.86 18.98 -11.88
N LEU A 295 14.61 17.67 -11.76
CA LEU A 295 14.44 16.79 -12.90
C LEU A 295 13.21 17.21 -13.71
N LYS A 296 13.41 17.42 -15.02
CA LYS A 296 12.34 17.76 -15.95
C LYS A 296 11.24 16.69 -15.93
N GLU A 297 9.97 17.11 -15.96
CA GLU A 297 8.78 16.24 -15.87
C GLU A 297 8.64 15.44 -14.55
N ASN A 298 9.49 15.68 -13.55
CA ASN A 298 9.25 15.15 -12.21
C ASN A 298 8.02 15.83 -11.59
N TYR A 299 7.33 15.11 -10.71
CA TYR A 299 6.06 15.56 -10.13
C TYR A 299 5.97 15.20 -8.65
N LEU A 300 5.22 16.01 -7.91
CA LEU A 300 4.86 15.70 -6.53
C LEU A 300 3.95 14.47 -6.54
N GLU A 301 4.31 13.44 -5.78
CA GLU A 301 3.61 12.16 -5.82
C GLU A 301 2.72 11.98 -4.58
N PRO A 302 1.40 11.74 -4.78
CA PRO A 302 0.46 11.67 -3.67
C PRO A 302 0.77 10.54 -2.69
N SER A 303 0.99 9.31 -3.15
CA SER A 303 1.15 8.20 -2.21
C SER A 303 2.41 8.33 -1.35
N ALA A 304 3.54 8.74 -1.93
CA ALA A 304 4.77 9.06 -1.25
C ALA A 304 4.52 10.11 -0.16
N SER A 305 3.89 11.22 -0.56
CA SER A 305 3.62 12.32 0.35
C SER A 305 2.73 11.89 1.51
N ALA A 306 1.63 11.19 1.24
CA ALA A 306 0.71 10.71 2.27
C ALA A 306 1.38 9.69 3.21
N MET A 307 2.21 8.78 2.69
CA MET A 307 2.90 7.78 3.51
C MET A 307 3.94 8.42 4.43
N ILE A 308 4.69 9.40 3.91
CA ILE A 308 5.65 10.18 4.70
C ILE A 308 4.91 11.00 5.77
N ILE A 309 3.82 11.68 5.42
CA ILE A 309 2.98 12.43 6.38
C ILE A 309 2.52 11.52 7.52
N TYR A 310 1.96 10.35 7.20
CA TYR A 310 1.51 9.39 8.19
C TYR A 310 2.65 8.95 9.11
N ALA A 311 3.79 8.53 8.55
CA ALA A 311 4.91 8.03 9.34
C ALA A 311 5.51 9.13 10.25
N LEU A 312 5.58 10.37 9.78
CA LEU A 312 6.03 11.50 10.60
C LEU A 312 5.05 11.80 11.75
N ALA A 313 3.75 11.79 11.48
CA ALA A 313 2.71 12.01 12.49
C ALA A 313 2.73 10.91 13.55
N LYS A 314 2.66 9.64 13.11
CA LYS A 314 2.66 8.47 13.98
C LYS A 314 3.96 8.33 14.76
N GLY A 315 5.11 8.50 14.11
CA GLY A 315 6.42 8.45 14.76
C GLY A 315 6.54 9.48 15.88
N SER A 316 5.97 10.68 15.67
CA SER A 316 5.91 11.71 16.71
C SER A 316 4.93 11.35 17.84
N ASP A 317 3.74 10.83 17.54
CA ASP A 317 2.74 10.46 18.55
C ASP A 317 3.18 9.29 19.43
N LYS A 318 3.98 8.38 18.86
CA LYS A 318 4.58 7.26 19.59
C LYS A 318 5.84 7.65 20.38
N GLY A 319 6.32 8.88 20.22
CA GLY A 319 7.54 9.37 20.87
C GLY A 319 8.84 8.83 20.26
N TYR A 320 8.79 8.27 19.05
CA TYR A 320 9.97 7.83 18.31
C TYR A 320 10.66 9.00 17.59
N LEU A 321 9.88 10.02 17.22
CA LEU A 321 10.33 11.27 16.62
C LEU A 321 10.01 12.45 17.55
N ALA A 322 10.77 13.53 17.42
CA ALA A 322 10.50 14.76 18.14
C ALA A 322 9.15 15.39 17.73
N SER A 323 8.53 16.12 18.67
CA SER A 323 7.16 16.65 18.51
C SER A 323 6.97 17.65 17.35
N ASN A 324 8.06 18.24 16.86
CA ASN A 324 8.03 19.11 15.68
C ASN A 324 7.67 18.35 14.39
N TYR A 325 7.95 17.04 14.31
CA TYR A 325 7.60 16.23 13.14
C TYR A 325 6.08 16.14 12.93
N LYS A 326 5.26 16.07 14.00
CA LYS A 326 3.80 16.14 13.86
C LYS A 326 3.32 17.49 13.33
N LYS A 327 3.95 18.60 13.73
CA LYS A 327 3.64 19.93 13.17
C LYS A 327 3.99 20.01 11.68
N ILE A 328 5.10 19.38 11.27
CA ILE A 328 5.48 19.29 9.86
C ILE A 328 4.46 18.45 9.09
N ALA A 329 4.11 17.27 9.61
CA ALA A 329 3.11 16.39 9.03
C ALA A 329 1.76 17.10 8.85
N GLN A 330 1.33 17.89 9.82
CA GLN A 330 0.09 18.67 9.73
C GLN A 330 0.12 19.68 8.57
N LYS A 331 1.21 20.46 8.45
CA LYS A 331 1.36 21.43 7.36
C LYS A 331 1.42 20.74 5.99
N SER A 332 2.12 19.61 5.91
CA SER A 332 2.21 18.81 4.70
C SER A 332 0.88 18.14 4.34
N PHE A 333 0.07 17.76 5.32
CA PHE A 333 -1.30 17.28 5.10
C PHE A 333 -2.20 18.37 4.51
N ASP A 334 -2.12 19.59 5.05
CA ASP A 334 -2.91 20.71 4.52
C ASP A 334 -2.49 21.03 3.06
N ALA A 335 -1.19 20.96 2.76
CA ALA A 335 -0.67 21.05 1.39
C ALA A 335 -1.16 19.91 0.49
N PHE A 336 -1.19 18.67 1.00
CA PHE A 336 -1.69 17.50 0.28
C PHE A 336 -3.16 17.69 -0.11
N VAL A 337 -4.00 18.13 0.82
CA VAL A 337 -5.43 18.38 0.55
C VAL A 337 -5.58 19.45 -0.54
N LYS A 338 -4.81 20.53 -0.46
CA LYS A 338 -4.84 21.59 -1.48
C LYS A 338 -4.41 21.11 -2.87
N GLU A 339 -3.37 20.28 -2.94
CA GLU A 339 -2.74 19.87 -4.20
C GLU A 339 -3.50 18.73 -4.88
N PHE A 340 -3.90 17.71 -4.11
CA PHE A 340 -4.33 16.43 -4.67
C PHE A 340 -5.79 16.07 -4.41
N VAL A 341 -6.47 16.73 -3.47
CA VAL A 341 -7.82 16.32 -3.08
C VAL A 341 -8.87 17.18 -3.78
N LYS A 342 -9.75 16.52 -4.55
CA LYS A 342 -10.99 17.12 -5.06
C LYS A 342 -12.20 16.47 -4.41
N THR A 343 -13.17 17.29 -4.05
CA THR A 343 -14.47 16.84 -3.56
C THR A 343 -15.54 17.13 -4.60
N ASP A 344 -16.34 16.13 -4.99
CA ASP A 344 -17.43 16.34 -5.93
C ASP A 344 -18.70 16.93 -5.27
N GLU A 345 -19.76 17.14 -6.05
CA GLU A 345 -21.03 17.68 -5.57
C GLU A 345 -21.71 16.82 -4.49
N ASN A 346 -21.42 15.51 -4.46
CA ASN A 346 -21.94 14.56 -3.48
C ASN A 346 -21.02 14.42 -2.26
N GLY A 347 -19.96 15.22 -2.15
CA GLY A 347 -19.01 15.14 -1.05
C GLY A 347 -17.96 14.03 -1.22
N GLN A 348 -17.84 13.42 -2.40
CA GLN A 348 -16.91 12.32 -2.63
C GLN A 348 -15.47 12.81 -2.78
N VAL A 349 -14.55 12.20 -2.04
CA VAL A 349 -13.11 12.47 -2.09
C VAL A 349 -12.48 11.74 -3.27
N ASN A 350 -11.76 12.50 -4.09
CA ASN A 350 -10.90 12.00 -5.16
C ASN A 350 -9.46 12.46 -4.92
N ILE A 351 -8.50 11.55 -4.96
CA ILE A 351 -7.07 11.84 -4.88
C ILE A 351 -6.49 11.74 -6.29
N LEU A 352 -5.95 12.85 -6.78
CA LEU A 352 -5.50 12.96 -8.16
C LEU A 352 -4.06 12.49 -8.36
N ASN A 353 -3.71 12.16 -9.61
CA ASN A 353 -2.33 12.03 -10.09
C ASN A 353 -1.47 11.00 -9.34
N VAL A 354 -2.05 9.89 -8.91
CA VAL A 354 -1.32 8.82 -8.20
C VAL A 354 -0.46 8.05 -9.21
N SER A 355 0.82 7.86 -8.89
CA SER A 355 1.71 7.13 -9.80
C SER A 355 1.33 5.65 -9.91
N PRO A 356 1.51 5.03 -11.09
CA PRO A 356 1.21 3.61 -11.28
C PRO A 356 2.16 2.73 -10.47
N SER A 357 1.83 1.45 -10.33
CA SER A 357 2.79 0.48 -9.77
C SER A 357 4.07 0.47 -10.62
N VAL A 358 5.21 0.58 -9.96
CA VAL A 358 6.54 0.51 -10.57
C VAL A 358 7.26 -0.74 -10.07
N GLY A 359 8.20 -1.25 -10.86
CA GLY A 359 9.09 -2.32 -10.44
C GLY A 359 10.24 -2.47 -11.43
N LEU A 360 11.25 -3.27 -11.08
CA LEU A 360 12.47 -3.39 -11.86
C LEU A 360 12.63 -4.76 -12.52
N GLY A 361 13.46 -4.83 -13.55
CA GLY A 361 13.69 -6.03 -14.34
C GLY A 361 12.42 -6.56 -15.01
N GLY A 362 12.30 -7.88 -15.12
CA GLY A 362 11.16 -8.53 -15.76
C GLY A 362 11.13 -8.41 -17.28
N LYS A 363 9.97 -8.66 -17.89
CA LYS A 363 9.72 -8.57 -19.33
C LYS A 363 8.40 -7.84 -19.59
N PRO A 364 8.38 -6.69 -20.31
CA PRO A 364 9.54 -5.96 -20.82
C PRO A 364 10.49 -5.53 -19.68
N PHE A 365 11.77 -5.37 -20.00
CA PHE A 365 12.77 -5.04 -18.99
C PHE A 365 12.58 -3.61 -18.50
N ARG A 366 12.44 -3.45 -17.18
CA ARG A 366 12.31 -2.15 -16.52
C ARG A 366 13.66 -1.79 -15.92
N ASP A 367 14.30 -0.77 -16.47
CA ASP A 367 15.70 -0.41 -16.19
C ASP A 367 15.89 0.39 -14.89
N GLY A 368 14.81 0.91 -14.31
CA GLY A 368 14.86 1.70 -13.09
C GLY A 368 15.48 3.08 -13.24
N THR A 369 15.67 3.57 -14.47
CA THR A 369 16.11 4.95 -14.73
C THR A 369 15.08 5.95 -14.22
N ASN A 370 15.48 7.20 -13.95
CA ASN A 370 14.52 8.23 -13.52
C ASN A 370 13.39 8.40 -14.56
N GLU A 371 13.71 8.28 -15.86
CA GLU A 371 12.76 8.33 -16.97
C GLU A 371 11.66 7.26 -16.84
N TYR A 372 12.04 6.03 -16.48
CA TYR A 372 11.08 4.96 -16.21
C TYR A 372 10.07 5.33 -15.11
N TYR A 373 10.49 6.04 -14.06
CA TYR A 373 9.59 6.43 -12.96
C TYR A 373 8.68 7.61 -13.30
N ILE A 374 9.11 8.53 -14.16
CA ILE A 374 8.33 9.74 -14.47
C ILE A 374 7.40 9.56 -15.68
N THR A 375 7.71 8.64 -16.60
CA THR A 375 6.87 8.37 -17.79
C THR A 375 5.63 7.52 -17.52
N GLY A 376 5.54 6.91 -16.34
CA GLY A 376 4.38 6.10 -15.95
C GLY A 376 3.09 6.92 -15.90
N LYS A 377 2.06 6.50 -16.65
CA LYS A 377 0.76 7.17 -16.66
C LYS A 377 0.13 7.16 -15.26
N THR A 378 -0.03 8.35 -14.69
CA THR A 378 -0.73 8.53 -13.42
C THR A 378 -2.23 8.26 -13.56
N LYS A 379 -2.87 7.94 -12.44
CA LYS A 379 -4.32 7.77 -12.36
C LYS A 379 -4.86 8.30 -11.04
N ASP A 380 -6.11 8.69 -11.04
CA ASP A 380 -6.78 9.10 -9.82
C ASP A 380 -7.14 7.87 -8.97
N ASN A 381 -7.27 8.08 -7.66
CA ASN A 381 -7.76 7.09 -6.70
C ASN A 381 -6.96 5.78 -6.70
N GLY A 382 -5.64 5.87 -6.93
CA GLY A 382 -4.74 4.75 -6.71
C GLY A 382 -4.77 4.29 -5.25
N SER A 383 -4.96 2.99 -5.03
CA SER A 383 -5.18 2.45 -3.68
C SER A 383 -4.10 2.80 -2.65
N PRO A 384 -2.78 2.89 -2.96
CA PRO A 384 -1.80 3.28 -1.96
C PRO A 384 -1.98 4.73 -1.46
N ALA A 385 -2.36 5.65 -2.35
CA ALA A 385 -2.61 7.04 -1.96
C ALA A 385 -3.88 7.17 -1.13
N LEU A 386 -4.95 6.46 -1.49
CA LEU A 386 -6.20 6.43 -0.72
C LEU A 386 -5.98 5.89 0.69
N ALA A 387 -5.30 4.75 0.81
CA ALA A 387 -4.97 4.13 2.10
C ALA A 387 -4.10 5.05 2.96
N ALA A 388 -3.03 5.59 2.39
CA ALA A 388 -2.10 6.47 3.11
C ALA A 388 -2.74 7.80 3.52
N PHE A 389 -3.60 8.38 2.67
CA PHE A 389 -4.32 9.61 3.00
C PHE A 389 -5.34 9.37 4.11
N LEU A 390 -6.10 8.27 4.07
CA LEU A 390 -7.02 7.89 5.14
C LEU A 390 -6.27 7.73 6.47
N LEU A 391 -5.14 7.01 6.46
CA LEU A 391 -4.29 6.83 7.65
C LEU A 391 -3.74 8.15 8.17
N SER A 392 -3.23 9.01 7.28
CA SER A 392 -2.73 10.33 7.64
C SER A 392 -3.80 11.20 8.29
N ALA A 393 -4.99 11.22 7.69
CA ALA A 393 -6.13 11.98 8.20
C ALA A 393 -6.55 11.44 9.58
N LEU A 394 -6.60 10.12 9.75
CA LEU A 394 -6.94 9.50 11.01
C LEU A 394 -5.92 9.84 12.12
N GLU A 395 -4.62 9.72 11.83
CA GLU A 395 -3.53 10.00 12.78
C GLU A 395 -3.50 11.49 13.18
N LEU A 396 -3.77 12.39 12.23
CA LEU A 396 -3.84 13.84 12.46
C LEU A 396 -5.20 14.30 12.98
N ASN A 397 -6.16 13.39 13.17
CA ASN A 397 -7.53 13.68 13.60
C ASN A 397 -8.25 14.70 12.68
N LYS A 398 -8.08 14.52 11.37
CA LYS A 398 -8.56 15.38 10.28
C LYS A 398 -9.67 14.76 9.46
#